data_AF-A0A0K8Q9M5-F1
#
_entry.id   AF-A0A0K8Q9M5-F1
#
_cell.length_a   1.000
_cell.length_b   1.000
_cell.length_c   1.000
_cell.angle_alpha   90.00
_cell.angle_beta   90.00
_cell.angle_gamma   90.00
#
_symmetry.space_group_name_H-M   'P 1'
#
loop_
_entity.id
_entity.type
_entity.pdbx_description
1 polymer ?
#
loop_
_entity_poly.entity_id
_entity_poly.type
_entity_poly.pdbx_seq_one_letter_code
_entity_poly.pdbx_strand_id
1 'polypeptide(L)'
;MTKDIQVAFGVDVDAVAGMLGSYGGEDSPCDISRGLFSGEVGGPRLIRLFEKYGLPATWFVPGHSIETFPDLTRMIVDAGHEIGVHGYSHENPIAMTREQETAILDRSIELIEKVSGRRPTGYVAPWWEFSPVTNEILLERGIKYDHSLMHRDFEPYYVRVGDSWKKIDYTKAAETWMEPLVRGEETDLVEIPANWYLDDLPPMMFIKASPNSHASSAPGTSNKCGATNSTGCTGKWTRPSSP
;
A
#
# COMPACT_ATOMS: atom_id res chain seq x y z
N MET A 1 8.71 34.60 11.47
CA MET A 1 8.11 33.27 11.73
C MET A 1 9.17 32.24 11.44
N THR A 2 9.41 31.29 12.35
CA THR A 2 10.21 30.09 12.09
C THR A 2 9.39 29.15 11.22
N LYS A 3 10.00 28.57 10.17
CA LYS A 3 9.35 27.51 9.39
C LYS A 3 9.27 26.26 10.25
N ASP A 4 8.11 25.63 10.26
CA ASP A 4 7.88 24.33 10.89
C ASP A 4 7.40 23.37 9.80
N ILE A 5 8.27 22.44 9.41
CA ILE A 5 8.02 21.47 8.33
C ILE A 5 8.22 20.08 8.94
N GLN A 6 7.13 19.33 9.04
CA GLN A 6 7.13 17.96 9.53
C GLN A 6 7.41 17.03 8.35
N VAL A 7 8.42 16.17 8.48
CA VAL A 7 8.84 15.21 7.45
C VAL A 7 8.89 13.83 8.08
N ALA A 8 8.28 12.84 7.43
CA ALA A 8 8.22 11.46 7.91
C ALA A 8 8.47 10.48 6.77
N PHE A 9 8.89 9.27 7.13
CA PHE A 9 8.90 8.10 6.25
C PHE A 9 7.82 7.13 6.73
N GLY A 10 6.83 6.87 5.86
CA GLY A 10 5.93 5.73 5.95
C GLY A 10 6.52 4.57 5.16
N VAL A 11 6.64 3.40 5.78
CA VAL A 11 7.19 2.19 5.13
C VAL A 11 6.14 1.09 5.11
N ASP A 12 5.63 0.79 3.93
CA ASP A 12 4.64 -0.26 3.71
C ASP A 12 5.36 -1.60 3.49
N VAL A 13 5.14 -2.56 4.38
CA VAL A 13 5.84 -3.87 4.35
C VAL A 13 5.04 -4.89 3.56
N ASP A 14 4.75 -4.57 2.30
CA ASP A 14 3.96 -5.40 1.41
C ASP A 14 4.52 -6.81 1.33
N ALA A 15 5.82 -6.92 1.03
CA ALA A 15 6.53 -8.19 0.96
C ALA A 15 5.75 -9.28 0.20
N VAL A 16 5.48 -10.41 0.85
CA VAL A 16 4.67 -11.48 0.26
C VAL A 16 3.19 -11.10 0.20
N ALA A 17 2.68 -10.33 1.18
CA ALA A 17 1.29 -9.90 1.23
C ALA A 17 0.89 -9.14 -0.06
N GLY A 18 1.70 -8.17 -0.50
CA GLY A 18 1.42 -7.44 -1.75
C GLY A 18 1.35 -8.34 -2.99
N MET A 19 2.18 -9.39 -3.06
CA MET A 19 2.13 -10.38 -4.16
C MET A 19 0.83 -11.18 -4.17
N LEU A 20 0.28 -11.48 -2.98
CA LEU A 20 -0.98 -12.20 -2.80
C LEU A 20 -2.19 -11.30 -3.09
N GLY A 21 -2.22 -10.09 -2.51
CA GLY A 21 -3.42 -9.26 -2.51
C GLY A 21 -3.51 -8.23 -3.63
N SER A 22 -2.41 -7.87 -4.31
CA SER A 22 -2.42 -6.73 -5.25
C SER A 22 -1.59 -6.87 -6.51
N TYR A 23 -0.43 -7.56 -6.47
CA TYR A 23 0.53 -7.54 -7.58
C TYR A 23 0.39 -8.72 -8.54
N GLY A 24 -0.60 -9.59 -8.34
CA GLY A 24 -0.87 -10.75 -9.19
C GLY A 24 0.25 -11.80 -9.18
N GLY A 25 0.93 -11.94 -8.04
CA GLY A 25 2.05 -12.87 -7.84
C GLY A 25 1.66 -14.18 -7.14
N GLU A 26 0.37 -14.38 -6.83
CA GLU A 26 -0.16 -15.51 -6.03
C GLU A 26 0.30 -16.90 -6.52
N ASP A 27 0.32 -17.11 -7.84
CA ASP A 27 0.74 -18.37 -8.46
C ASP A 27 2.18 -18.33 -9.01
N SER A 28 2.97 -17.30 -8.65
CA SER A 28 4.33 -17.14 -9.15
C SER A 28 5.39 -17.30 -8.05
N PRO A 29 6.07 -18.46 -7.97
CA PRO A 29 7.16 -18.67 -7.01
C PRO A 29 8.28 -17.62 -7.12
N CYS A 30 8.52 -17.10 -8.32
CA CYS A 30 9.49 -16.04 -8.54
C CYS A 30 9.07 -14.74 -7.85
N ASP A 31 7.79 -14.37 -7.92
CA ASP A 31 7.29 -13.15 -7.30
C ASP A 31 7.19 -13.28 -5.78
N ILE A 32 6.74 -14.44 -5.28
CA ILE A 32 6.79 -14.77 -3.85
C ILE A 32 8.23 -14.66 -3.30
N SER A 33 9.24 -15.11 -4.07
CA SER A 33 10.64 -14.96 -3.65
C SER A 33 11.10 -13.50 -3.56
N ARG A 34 10.54 -12.59 -4.35
CA ARG A 34 10.79 -11.14 -4.21
C ARG A 34 10.16 -10.59 -2.94
N GLY A 35 8.97 -11.08 -2.57
CA GLY A 35 8.35 -10.75 -1.29
C GLY A 35 9.20 -11.16 -0.09
N LEU A 36 9.79 -12.36 -0.11
CA LEU A 36 10.73 -12.81 0.92
C LEU A 36 11.95 -11.90 1.02
N PHE A 37 12.52 -11.47 -0.12
CA PHE A 37 13.62 -10.51 -0.13
C PHE A 37 13.24 -9.20 0.59
N SER A 38 12.04 -8.66 0.36
CA SER A 38 11.60 -7.43 1.02
C SER A 38 11.60 -7.55 2.55
N GLY A 39 11.11 -8.67 3.10
CA GLY A 39 11.09 -8.92 4.54
C GLY A 39 12.47 -9.26 5.12
N GLU A 40 13.16 -10.25 4.56
CA GLU A 40 14.40 -10.81 5.13
C GLU A 40 15.64 -9.93 4.88
N VAL A 41 15.63 -9.13 3.81
CA VAL A 41 16.79 -8.34 3.38
C VAL A 41 16.48 -6.85 3.28
N GLY A 42 15.33 -6.48 2.71
CA GLY A 42 14.90 -5.09 2.52
C GLY A 42 14.66 -4.38 3.85
N GLY A 43 13.80 -4.93 4.71
CA GLY A 43 13.48 -4.39 6.03
C GLY A 43 14.74 -4.08 6.87
N PRO A 44 15.64 -5.05 7.10
CA PRO A 44 16.88 -4.79 7.84
C PRO A 44 17.79 -3.72 7.21
N ARG A 45 17.75 -3.54 5.87
CA ARG A 45 18.51 -2.45 5.21
C ARG A 45 17.91 -1.08 5.51
N LEU A 46 16.58 -0.96 5.50
CA LEU A 46 15.89 0.28 5.82
C LEU A 46 16.06 0.67 7.30
N ILE A 47 16.00 -0.29 8.22
CA ILE A 47 16.29 -0.03 9.65
C ILE A 47 17.70 0.56 9.80
N ARG A 48 18.72 -0.05 9.19
CA ARG A 48 20.10 0.49 9.19
C ARG A 48 20.21 1.87 8.54
N LEU A 49 19.39 2.15 7.52
CA LEU A 49 19.33 3.47 6.90
C LEU A 49 18.81 4.51 7.89
N PHE A 50 17.69 4.24 8.57
CA PHE A 50 17.11 5.15 9.56
C PHE A 50 18.03 5.33 10.76
N GLU A 51 18.62 4.27 11.29
CA GLU A 51 19.61 4.32 12.38
C GLU A 51 20.82 5.20 12.02
N LYS A 52 21.37 5.04 10.80
CA LYS A 52 22.52 5.83 10.34
C LYS A 52 22.27 7.33 10.39
N TYR A 53 21.03 7.76 10.13
CA TYR A 53 20.65 9.17 10.10
C TYR A 53 19.89 9.61 11.37
N GLY A 54 19.69 8.73 12.35
CA GLY A 54 18.93 9.02 13.56
C GLY A 54 17.47 9.41 13.28
N LEU A 55 16.86 8.82 12.25
CA LEU A 55 15.51 9.18 11.79
C LEU A 55 14.45 8.26 12.41
N PRO A 56 13.35 8.81 12.96
CA PRO A 56 12.16 8.02 13.23
C PRO A 56 11.45 7.67 11.92
N ALA A 57 10.69 6.57 11.94
CA ALA A 57 9.86 6.12 10.84
C ALA A 57 8.61 5.41 11.39
N THR A 58 7.57 5.36 10.56
CA THR A 58 6.35 4.58 10.81
C THR A 58 6.27 3.45 9.80
N TRP A 59 6.03 2.24 10.27
CA TRP A 59 5.96 1.04 9.45
C TRP A 59 4.51 0.54 9.40
N PHE A 60 3.90 0.53 8.23
CA PHE A 60 2.57 -0.02 8.03
C PHE A 60 2.73 -1.49 7.60
N VAL A 61 2.45 -2.40 8.53
CA VAL A 61 2.83 -3.82 8.38
C VAL A 61 1.57 -4.67 8.22
N PRO A 62 1.38 -5.34 7.07
CA PRO A 62 0.30 -6.31 6.91
C PRO A 62 0.40 -7.43 7.96
N GLY A 63 -0.71 -7.92 8.47
CA GLY A 63 -0.74 -9.02 9.44
C GLY A 63 0.02 -10.27 8.96
N HIS A 64 -0.07 -10.60 7.66
CA HIS A 64 0.72 -11.65 7.03
C HIS A 64 2.23 -11.40 7.20
N SER A 65 2.69 -10.16 6.97
CA SER A 65 4.10 -9.78 7.12
C SER A 65 4.56 -9.83 8.58
N ILE A 66 3.70 -9.50 9.55
CA ILE A 66 3.99 -9.66 10.99
C ILE A 66 4.25 -11.12 11.33
N GLU A 67 3.41 -12.03 10.85
CA GLU A 67 3.52 -13.47 11.18
C GLU A 67 4.61 -14.18 10.35
N THR A 68 4.89 -13.70 9.14
CA THR A 68 5.92 -14.27 8.26
C THR A 68 7.33 -13.83 8.65
N PHE A 69 7.50 -12.58 9.07
CA PHE A 69 8.81 -11.99 9.39
C PHE A 69 8.89 -11.52 10.86
N PRO A 70 8.67 -12.41 11.86
CA PRO A 70 8.59 -12.01 13.26
C PRO A 70 9.88 -11.36 13.78
N ASP A 71 11.05 -11.73 13.25
CA ASP A 71 12.31 -11.10 13.60
C ASP A 71 12.42 -9.67 13.04
N LEU A 72 11.94 -9.42 11.81
CA LEU A 72 11.87 -8.05 11.28
C LEU A 72 10.95 -7.19 12.14
N THR A 73 9.75 -7.68 12.47
CA THR A 73 8.82 -6.91 13.30
C THR A 73 9.40 -6.62 14.68
N ARG A 74 10.13 -7.57 15.28
CA ARG A 74 10.87 -7.31 16.53
C ARG A 74 11.94 -6.24 16.35
N MET A 75 12.71 -6.28 15.27
CA MET A 75 13.71 -5.24 14.98
C MET A 75 13.08 -3.85 14.83
N ILE A 76 11.92 -3.74 14.19
CA ILE A 76 11.17 -2.47 14.06
C ILE A 76 10.78 -1.93 15.45
N VAL A 77 10.24 -2.80 16.32
CA VAL A 77 9.85 -2.44 17.70
C VAL A 77 11.08 -2.05 18.54
N ASP A 78 12.15 -2.84 18.49
CA ASP A 78 13.37 -2.61 19.26
C ASP A 78 14.08 -1.31 18.84
N ALA A 79 13.96 -0.92 17.56
CA ALA A 79 14.45 0.36 17.03
C ALA A 79 13.57 1.57 17.45
N GLY A 80 12.43 1.33 18.10
CA GLY A 80 11.53 2.38 18.60
C GLY A 80 10.65 3.03 17.53
N HIS A 81 10.49 2.39 16.37
CA HIS A 81 9.61 2.87 15.30
C HIS A 81 8.12 2.65 15.61
N GLU A 82 7.24 3.45 15.01
CA GLU A 82 5.79 3.24 15.09
C GLU A 82 5.37 2.08 14.17
N ILE A 83 4.34 1.31 14.57
CA ILE A 83 3.71 0.30 13.72
C ILE A 83 2.24 0.67 13.51
N GLY A 84 1.85 0.81 12.24
CA GLY A 84 0.48 1.04 11.78
C GLY A 84 -0.12 -0.20 11.08
N VAL A 85 -1.44 -0.18 10.88
CA VAL A 85 -2.18 -1.26 10.22
C VAL A 85 -2.07 -1.15 8.70
N HIS A 86 -1.93 -2.29 8.02
CA HIS A 86 -1.91 -2.36 6.55
C HIS A 86 -2.59 -3.63 5.99
N GLY A 87 -3.80 -3.94 6.46
CA GLY A 87 -4.52 -5.17 6.09
C GLY A 87 -3.86 -6.45 6.66
N TYR A 88 -4.18 -7.62 6.10
CA TYR A 88 -3.55 -8.89 6.47
C TYR A 88 -2.67 -9.41 5.34
N SER A 89 -3.23 -9.78 4.20
CA SER A 89 -2.55 -10.21 2.97
C SER A 89 -2.57 -9.12 1.90
N HIS A 90 -2.61 -7.85 2.32
CA HIS A 90 -2.68 -6.68 1.43
C HIS A 90 -3.92 -6.74 0.49
N GLU A 91 -5.06 -7.12 1.06
CA GLU A 91 -6.35 -7.22 0.37
C GLU A 91 -6.92 -5.83 0.09
N ASN A 92 -7.38 -5.58 -1.14
CA ASN A 92 -7.99 -4.30 -1.49
C ASN A 92 -9.37 -4.11 -0.81
N PRO A 93 -9.55 -3.12 0.07
CA PRO A 93 -10.80 -2.91 0.82
C PRO A 93 -12.07 -2.80 -0.03
N ILE A 94 -11.99 -2.22 -1.24
CA ILE A 94 -13.18 -2.05 -2.10
C ILE A 94 -13.76 -3.38 -2.59
N ALA A 95 -12.97 -4.46 -2.56
CA ALA A 95 -13.36 -5.80 -2.97
C ALA A 95 -13.93 -6.65 -1.81
N MET A 96 -13.93 -6.13 -0.58
CA MET A 96 -14.32 -6.85 0.62
C MET A 96 -15.73 -6.49 1.09
N THR A 97 -16.39 -7.41 1.79
CA THR A 97 -17.57 -7.07 2.61
C THR A 97 -17.13 -6.37 3.88
N ARG A 98 -18.07 -5.65 4.53
CA ARG A 98 -17.82 -5.02 5.84
C ARG A 98 -17.31 -6.03 6.87
N GLU A 99 -17.87 -7.23 6.88
CA GLU A 99 -17.49 -8.29 7.82
C GLU A 99 -16.05 -8.76 7.59
N GLN A 100 -15.64 -8.91 6.33
CA GLN A 100 -14.26 -9.27 5.98
C GLN A 100 -13.27 -8.17 6.38
N GLU A 101 -13.56 -6.93 6.00
CA GLU A 101 -12.73 -5.77 6.33
C GLU A 101 -12.59 -5.60 7.85
N THR A 102 -13.69 -5.77 8.59
CA THR A 102 -13.71 -5.73 10.05
C THR A 102 -12.85 -6.82 10.67
N ALA A 103 -13.02 -8.08 10.23
CA ALA A 103 -12.27 -9.21 10.77
C ALA A 103 -10.77 -9.07 10.52
N ILE A 104 -10.38 -8.56 9.34
CA ILE A 104 -8.99 -8.28 9.00
C ILE A 104 -8.42 -7.17 9.88
N LEU A 105 -9.14 -6.06 10.03
CA LEU A 105 -8.71 -4.96 10.89
C LEU A 105 -8.52 -5.41 12.34
N ASP A 106 -9.50 -6.13 12.90
CA ASP A 106 -9.44 -6.62 14.28
C ASP A 106 -8.25 -7.57 14.47
N ARG A 107 -7.98 -8.47 13.51
CA ARG A 107 -6.81 -9.35 13.54
C ARG A 107 -5.49 -8.58 13.47
N SER A 108 -5.39 -7.60 12.58
CA SER A 108 -4.16 -6.80 12.43
C SER A 108 -3.87 -5.97 13.69
N ILE A 109 -4.90 -5.40 14.32
CA ILE A 109 -4.75 -4.71 15.60
C ILE A 109 -4.24 -5.66 16.70
N GLU A 110 -4.82 -6.85 16.81
CA GLU A 110 -4.39 -7.87 17.79
C GLU A 110 -2.91 -8.23 17.61
N LEU A 111 -2.48 -8.45 16.36
CA LEU A 111 -1.10 -8.80 16.04
C LEU A 111 -0.11 -7.68 16.39
N ILE A 112 -0.45 -6.43 16.07
CA ILE A 112 0.39 -5.27 16.38
C ILE A 112 0.47 -5.06 17.90
N GLU A 113 -0.65 -5.15 18.61
CA GLU A 113 -0.67 -5.00 20.07
C GLU A 113 0.16 -6.10 20.75
N LYS A 114 0.07 -7.33 20.25
CA LYS A 114 0.85 -8.47 20.75
C LYS A 114 2.36 -8.29 20.59
N VAL A 115 2.82 -7.76 19.45
CA VAL A 115 4.26 -7.64 19.15
C VAL A 115 4.90 -6.37 19.70
N SER A 116 4.15 -5.26 19.73
CA SER A 116 4.66 -3.94 20.13
C SER A 116 4.27 -3.53 21.55
N GLY A 117 3.31 -4.22 22.18
CA GLY A 117 2.70 -3.81 23.45
C GLY A 117 1.86 -2.54 23.35
N ARG A 118 1.61 -2.02 22.14
CA ARG A 118 0.88 -0.78 21.89
C ARG A 118 -0.17 -1.01 20.80
N ARG A 119 -1.34 -0.41 20.98
CA ARG A 119 -2.37 -0.40 19.95
C ARG A 119 -1.95 0.54 18.81
N PRO A 120 -2.12 0.14 17.53
CA PRO A 120 -1.82 1.01 16.40
C PRO A 120 -2.78 2.21 16.37
N THR A 121 -2.28 3.35 15.91
CA THR A 121 -3.08 4.57 15.72
C THR A 121 -3.19 5.01 14.26
N GLY A 122 -2.33 4.50 13.40
CA GLY A 122 -2.31 4.75 11.97
C GLY A 122 -2.80 3.57 11.16
N TYR A 123 -3.36 3.85 9.99
CA TYR A 123 -3.80 2.88 9.00
C TYR A 123 -3.39 3.36 7.59
N VAL A 124 -3.01 2.41 6.74
CA VAL A 124 -2.91 2.60 5.29
C VAL A 124 -3.74 1.50 4.63
N ALA A 125 -4.65 1.88 3.75
CA ALA A 125 -5.41 0.95 2.92
C ALA A 125 -4.47 0.26 1.93
N PRO A 126 -4.48 -1.09 1.85
CA PRO A 126 -3.76 -1.80 0.80
C PRO A 126 -4.11 -1.25 -0.58
N TRP A 127 -3.08 -0.90 -1.34
CA TRP A 127 -3.20 -0.30 -2.67
C TRP A 127 -3.97 1.03 -2.74
N TRP A 128 -4.04 1.75 -1.61
CA TRP A 128 -4.69 3.07 -1.47
C TRP A 128 -6.15 3.12 -1.92
N GLU A 129 -6.88 2.04 -1.67
CA GLU A 129 -8.30 1.95 -2.02
C GLU A 129 -9.16 1.95 -0.76
N PHE A 130 -10.01 2.97 -0.65
CA PHE A 130 -10.92 3.17 0.47
C PHE A 130 -12.30 2.56 0.14
N SER A 131 -12.84 1.76 1.05
CA SER A 131 -14.22 1.28 0.92
C SER A 131 -15.21 2.31 1.48
N PRO A 132 -16.51 2.26 1.12
CA PRO A 132 -17.53 3.12 1.72
C PRO A 132 -17.68 2.96 3.24
N VAL A 133 -17.16 1.87 3.83
CA VAL A 133 -17.29 1.57 5.26
C VAL A 133 -15.97 1.72 6.04
N THR A 134 -14.82 1.87 5.36
CA THR A 134 -13.50 1.92 6.00
C THR A 134 -13.41 2.97 7.10
N ASN A 135 -13.80 4.23 6.82
CA ASN A 135 -13.75 5.31 7.82
C ASN A 135 -14.47 4.96 9.13
N GLU A 136 -15.69 4.42 9.03
CA GLU A 136 -16.51 4.06 10.18
C GLU A 136 -15.85 2.95 11.00
N ILE A 137 -15.38 1.89 10.34
CA ILE A 137 -14.72 0.77 10.99
C ILE A 137 -13.43 1.22 11.69
N LEU A 138 -12.63 2.09 11.06
CA LEU A 138 -11.40 2.65 11.65
C LEU A 138 -11.70 3.43 12.94
N LEU A 139 -12.67 4.34 12.89
CA LEU A 139 -13.07 5.14 14.05
C LEU A 139 -13.62 4.28 15.19
N GLU A 140 -14.45 3.27 14.89
CA GLU A 140 -14.98 2.32 15.87
C GLU A 140 -13.86 1.58 16.65
N ARG A 141 -12.69 1.35 16.03
CA ARG A 141 -11.52 0.67 16.65
C ARG A 141 -10.52 1.64 17.29
N GLY A 142 -10.76 2.95 17.19
CA GLY A 142 -9.90 3.98 17.77
C GLY A 142 -8.64 4.30 16.93
N ILE A 143 -8.65 4.00 15.64
CA ILE A 143 -7.63 4.50 14.70
C ILE A 143 -7.78 6.02 14.60
N LYS A 144 -6.67 6.74 14.67
CA LYS A 144 -6.63 8.20 14.73
C LYS A 144 -6.39 8.85 13.38
N TYR A 145 -5.57 8.22 12.55
CA TYR A 145 -5.25 8.74 11.23
C TYR A 145 -5.19 7.66 10.16
N ASP A 146 -5.52 8.08 8.94
CA ASP A 146 -5.33 7.36 7.69
C ASP A 146 -4.20 8.02 6.87
N HIS A 147 -3.57 7.23 6.00
CA HIS A 147 -2.61 7.67 5.00
C HIS A 147 -2.90 6.99 3.65
N SER A 148 -4.12 7.19 3.13
CA SER A 148 -4.58 6.56 1.89
C SER A 148 -5.25 7.52 0.92
N LEU A 149 -5.74 8.66 1.39
CA LEU A 149 -6.60 9.57 0.64
C LEU A 149 -5.83 10.81 0.14
N MET A 150 -6.29 11.36 -0.99
CA MET A 150 -5.52 12.35 -1.76
C MET A 150 -6.23 13.70 -1.92
N HIS A 151 -7.08 14.12 -0.96
CA HIS A 151 -7.79 15.40 -1.09
C HIS A 151 -6.87 16.62 -0.95
N ARG A 152 -5.68 16.45 -0.36
CA ARG A 152 -4.64 17.47 -0.16
C ARG A 152 -3.26 16.87 -0.44
N ASP A 153 -2.24 17.72 -0.47
CA ASP A 153 -0.86 17.35 -0.77
C ASP A 153 0.03 17.28 0.49
N PHE A 154 0.27 18.43 1.14
CA PHE A 154 1.24 18.58 2.23
C PHE A 154 0.59 19.08 3.53
N GLU A 155 -0.74 19.08 3.59
CA GLU A 155 -1.52 19.51 4.75
C GLU A 155 -2.50 18.39 5.18
N PRO A 156 -2.41 17.90 6.43
CA PRO A 156 -3.41 17.00 6.99
C PRO A 156 -4.81 17.64 7.04
N TYR A 157 -5.84 16.82 7.02
CA TYR A 157 -7.24 17.28 7.08
C TYR A 157 -8.16 16.22 7.70
N TYR A 158 -9.39 16.61 8.06
CA TYR A 158 -10.40 15.67 8.53
C TYR A 158 -11.14 15.04 7.36
N VAL A 159 -11.23 13.70 7.34
CA VAL A 159 -11.85 12.95 6.26
C VAL A 159 -13.36 13.20 6.25
N ARG A 160 -13.92 13.47 5.06
CA ARG A 160 -15.37 13.48 4.85
C ARG A 160 -15.90 12.11 4.44
N VAL A 161 -17.07 11.76 4.94
CA VAL A 161 -17.84 10.58 4.51
C VAL A 161 -19.15 11.00 3.87
N GLY A 162 -19.66 10.18 2.95
CA GLY A 162 -20.93 10.46 2.25
C GLY A 162 -20.82 11.40 1.05
N ASP A 163 -19.61 11.73 0.60
CA ASP A 163 -19.41 12.37 -0.71
C ASP A 163 -20.07 11.50 -1.80
N SER A 164 -20.82 12.11 -2.72
CA SER A 164 -21.56 11.39 -3.76
C SER A 164 -21.55 12.11 -5.11
N TRP A 165 -21.62 11.33 -6.18
CA TRP A 165 -21.57 11.83 -7.56
C TRP A 165 -22.42 11.00 -8.51
N LYS A 166 -22.83 11.59 -9.64
CA LYS A 166 -23.50 10.90 -10.73
C LYS A 166 -22.46 10.41 -11.74
N LYS A 167 -22.44 9.10 -11.98
CA LYS A 167 -21.63 8.52 -13.06
C LYS A 167 -22.25 8.87 -14.41
N ILE A 168 -21.42 9.12 -15.42
CA ILE A 168 -21.87 9.32 -16.79
C ILE A 168 -22.56 8.05 -17.28
N ASP A 169 -23.79 8.20 -17.79
CA ASP A 169 -24.57 7.12 -18.39
C ASP A 169 -24.96 7.55 -19.81
N TYR A 170 -24.18 7.10 -20.80
CA TYR A 170 -24.38 7.44 -22.21
C TYR A 170 -25.67 6.86 -22.81
N THR A 171 -26.39 6.01 -22.07
CA THR A 171 -27.69 5.48 -22.50
C THR A 171 -28.85 6.43 -22.15
N LYS A 172 -28.58 7.50 -21.38
CA LYS A 172 -29.56 8.48 -20.90
C LYS A 172 -29.27 9.88 -21.39
N ALA A 173 -30.26 10.77 -21.24
CA ALA A 173 -30.11 12.19 -21.53
C ALA A 173 -29.06 12.82 -20.60
N ALA A 174 -28.29 13.78 -21.11
CA ALA A 174 -27.13 14.34 -20.40
C ALA A 174 -27.51 14.97 -19.06
N GLU A 175 -28.71 15.53 -18.96
CA GLU A 175 -29.27 16.16 -17.76
C GLU A 175 -29.35 15.20 -16.57
N THR A 176 -29.31 13.89 -16.80
CA THR A 176 -29.36 12.87 -15.73
C THR A 176 -28.03 12.70 -14.97
N TRP A 177 -26.93 13.25 -15.48
CA TRP A 177 -25.60 13.14 -14.85
C TRP A 177 -24.77 14.43 -14.86
N MET A 178 -25.23 15.50 -15.52
CA MET A 178 -24.61 16.84 -15.45
C MET A 178 -24.91 17.55 -14.12
N GLU A 179 -24.55 16.91 -13.01
CA GLU A 179 -24.71 17.42 -11.65
C GLU A 179 -23.32 17.50 -10.97
N PRO A 180 -23.09 18.51 -10.11
CA PRO A 180 -21.86 18.58 -9.33
C PRO A 180 -21.80 17.45 -8.29
N LEU A 181 -20.58 17.13 -7.83
CA LEU A 181 -20.39 16.32 -6.64
C LEU A 181 -21.04 16.99 -5.42
N VAL A 182 -21.73 16.19 -4.61
CA VAL A 182 -22.28 16.61 -3.32
C VAL A 182 -21.33 16.18 -2.22
N ARG A 183 -20.84 17.14 -1.44
CA ARG A 183 -19.96 16.87 -0.29
C ARG A 183 -20.80 16.33 0.86
N GLY A 184 -20.30 15.31 1.53
CA GLY A 184 -20.85 14.80 2.78
C GLY A 184 -20.29 15.55 3.98
N GLU A 185 -20.15 14.84 5.11
CA GLU A 185 -19.83 15.43 6.42
C GLU A 185 -18.43 15.04 6.88
N GLU A 186 -17.74 15.96 7.55
CA GLU A 186 -16.42 15.69 8.15
C GLU A 186 -16.54 14.74 9.36
N THR A 187 -15.50 13.93 9.56
CA THR A 187 -15.35 12.98 10.66
C THR A 187 -14.10 13.30 11.48
N ASP A 188 -13.94 12.63 12.62
CA ASP A 188 -12.74 12.80 13.46
C ASP A 188 -11.49 12.07 12.93
N LEU A 189 -11.60 11.33 11.82
CA LEU A 189 -10.45 10.65 11.21
C LEU A 189 -9.57 11.69 10.50
N VAL A 190 -8.31 11.79 10.95
CA VAL A 190 -7.33 12.67 10.30
C VAL A 190 -6.71 11.93 9.11
N GLU A 191 -6.71 12.54 7.94
CA GLU A 191 -5.85 12.11 6.83
C GLU A 191 -4.49 12.80 6.92
N ILE A 192 -3.43 12.01 6.83
CA ILE A 192 -2.10 12.46 6.42
C ILE A 192 -1.93 12.03 4.96
N PRO A 193 -1.99 12.92 3.96
CA PRO A 193 -2.30 12.51 2.59
C PRO A 193 -1.30 11.55 1.94
N ALA A 194 -1.82 10.49 1.32
CA ALA A 194 -1.07 9.69 0.34
C ALA A 194 -0.77 10.52 -0.93
N ASN A 195 0.27 10.16 -1.67
CA ASN A 195 0.67 10.89 -2.88
C ASN A 195 1.47 10.03 -3.86
N TRP A 196 0.91 9.77 -5.05
CA TRP A 196 1.59 9.01 -6.12
C TRP A 196 2.94 9.60 -6.58
N TYR A 197 3.17 10.90 -6.36
CA TYR A 197 4.45 11.55 -6.69
C TYR A 197 5.53 11.30 -5.63
N LEU A 198 5.16 10.73 -4.48
CA LEU A 198 6.03 10.43 -3.34
C LEU A 198 5.97 8.93 -2.96
N ASP A 199 5.66 8.08 -3.93
CA ASP A 199 5.61 6.64 -3.81
C ASP A 199 6.72 6.00 -4.66
N ASP A 200 7.49 5.10 -4.05
CA ASP A 200 8.61 4.44 -4.70
C ASP A 200 8.15 3.26 -5.57
N LEU A 201 7.02 2.63 -5.26
CA LEU A 201 6.62 1.35 -5.80
C LEU A 201 6.17 1.42 -7.28
N PRO A 202 5.17 2.24 -7.69
CA PRO A 202 4.72 2.29 -9.07
C PRO A 202 5.80 2.64 -10.10
N PRO A 203 6.71 3.63 -9.86
CA PRO A 203 7.74 3.95 -10.83
C PRO A 203 8.90 2.94 -10.85
N MET A 204 9.19 2.23 -9.75
CA MET A 204 10.43 1.45 -9.61
C MET A 204 10.25 -0.06 -9.42
N MET A 205 9.04 -0.57 -9.18
CA MET A 205 8.77 -2.01 -9.13
C MET A 205 8.19 -2.55 -10.44
N PHE A 206 8.80 -3.60 -10.97
CA PHE A 206 8.27 -4.30 -12.15
C PHE A 206 7.23 -5.36 -11.72
N ILE A 207 6.04 -5.30 -12.33
CA ILE A 207 4.89 -6.16 -12.04
C ILE A 207 4.43 -6.79 -13.35
N LYS A 208 4.69 -8.08 -13.53
CA LYS A 208 4.39 -8.81 -14.77
C LYS A 208 2.89 -8.85 -15.10
N ALA A 209 2.06 -8.98 -14.07
CA ALA A 209 0.61 -9.09 -14.20
C ALA A 209 -0.09 -7.74 -14.46
N SER A 210 0.61 -6.61 -14.26
CA SER A 210 0.02 -5.28 -14.41
C SER A 210 0.37 -4.67 -15.77
N PRO A 211 -0.62 -4.36 -16.63
CA PRO A 211 -0.38 -3.68 -17.91
C PRO A 211 0.17 -2.25 -17.74
N ASN A 212 -0.02 -1.65 -16.56
CA ASN A 212 0.48 -0.31 -16.22
C ASN A 212 1.81 -0.34 -15.46
N SER A 213 2.54 -1.47 -15.45
CA SER A 213 3.85 -1.53 -14.80
C SER A 213 4.91 -0.73 -15.57
N HIS A 214 5.68 0.11 -14.87
CA HIS A 214 6.67 1.00 -15.49
C HIS A 214 8.11 0.49 -15.46
N ALA A 215 8.55 -0.12 -14.35
CA ALA A 215 9.97 -0.35 -14.06
C ALA A 215 10.73 -1.28 -15.03
N SER A 216 10.06 -1.85 -16.04
CA SER A 216 10.71 -2.57 -17.15
C SER A 216 11.19 -1.67 -18.30
N SER A 217 10.98 -0.35 -18.24
CA SER A 217 11.38 0.55 -19.31
C SER A 217 12.88 0.87 -19.26
N ALA A 218 13.68 0.00 -19.87
CA ALA A 218 14.85 0.50 -20.59
C ALA A 218 14.38 1.55 -21.62
N PRO A 219 15.02 2.72 -21.74
CA PRO A 219 14.65 3.71 -22.74
C PRO A 219 14.82 3.08 -24.12
N GLY A 220 13.70 2.73 -24.78
CA GLY A 220 13.69 2.25 -26.17
C GLY A 220 12.98 0.91 -26.43
N THR A 221 12.54 0.16 -25.43
CA THR A 221 11.75 -1.08 -25.68
C THR A 221 10.31 -0.88 -25.28
N SER A 222 9.46 -0.49 -26.24
CA SER A 222 8.02 -0.73 -26.12
C SER A 222 7.81 -2.22 -25.87
N ASN A 223 7.17 -2.59 -24.75
CA ASN A 223 6.69 -3.95 -24.50
C ASN A 223 5.67 -4.32 -25.57
N LYS A 224 6.16 -4.81 -26.72
CA LYS A 224 5.38 -5.49 -27.75
C LYS A 224 5.28 -7.00 -27.49
N CYS A 225 5.40 -7.42 -26.23
CA CYS A 225 4.86 -8.72 -25.83
C CYS A 225 3.40 -8.51 -25.38
N GLY A 226 2.58 -8.06 -26.33
CA GLY A 226 1.15 -8.28 -26.24
C GLY A 226 0.91 -9.79 -26.28
N ALA A 227 0.07 -10.27 -25.38
CA ALA A 227 -0.47 -11.62 -25.38
C ALA A 227 -0.97 -11.96 -26.79
N THR A 228 -0.16 -12.65 -27.56
CA THR A 228 -0.54 -13.28 -28.83
C THR A 228 -0.13 -14.73 -28.73
N ASN A 229 -1.13 -15.57 -28.90
CA ASN A 229 -1.05 -17.02 -28.86
C ASN A 229 0.15 -17.55 -29.65
N SER A 230 0.83 -18.53 -29.05
CA SER A 230 1.53 -19.62 -29.74
C SER A 230 2.36 -19.23 -30.97
N THR A 231 3.65 -18.92 -30.78
CA THR A 231 4.80 -19.57 -31.46
C THR A 231 6.08 -18.72 -31.31
N GLY A 232 7.10 -19.28 -30.66
CA GLY A 232 8.50 -19.01 -30.99
C GLY A 232 9.17 -17.73 -30.45
N CYS A 233 9.50 -17.70 -29.16
CA CYS A 233 10.62 -16.89 -28.66
C CYS A 233 11.76 -17.82 -28.24
N THR A 234 12.67 -18.14 -29.16
CA THR A 234 13.95 -18.79 -28.83
C THR A 234 15.04 -17.75 -28.67
N GLY A 235 15.06 -17.09 -27.50
CA GLY A 235 16.22 -16.31 -27.08
C GLY A 235 17.38 -17.26 -26.77
N LYS A 236 18.33 -17.39 -27.69
CA LYS A 236 19.59 -18.10 -27.44
C LYS A 236 20.42 -17.29 -26.43
N TRP A 237 20.55 -17.81 -25.21
CA TRP A 237 21.56 -17.35 -24.26
C TRP A 237 22.93 -17.88 -24.69
N THR A 238 23.73 -17.06 -25.37
CA THR A 238 25.14 -17.36 -25.61
C THR A 238 25.93 -17.05 -24.33
N ARG A 239 26.51 -18.09 -23.71
CA ARG A 239 27.52 -17.92 -22.64
C ARG A 239 28.66 -17.05 -23.14
N PRO A 240 29.15 -16.06 -22.37
CA PRO A 240 30.42 -15.42 -22.66
C PRO A 240 31.54 -16.47 -22.52
N SER A 241 32.33 -16.66 -23.57
CA SER A 241 33.61 -17.36 -23.50
C SER A 241 34.63 -16.46 -22.80
N SER A 242 35.24 -16.97 -21.74
CA SER A 242 36.37 -16.34 -21.03
C SER A 242 37.54 -16.04 -21.98
N PRO A 243 38.21 -14.90 -21.77
CA PRO A 243 39.63 -14.93 -21.43
C PRO A 243 39.89 -14.39 -20.03
#